data_AF-A0A962EJA2-F1
#
_entry.id   AF-A0A962EJA2-F1
#
_cell.length_a   1.000
_cell.length_b   1.000
_cell.length_c   1.000
_cell.angle_alpha   90.00
_cell.angle_beta   90.00
_cell.angle_gamma   90.00
#
_symmetry.space_group_name_H-M   'P 1'
#
loop_
_entity.id
_entity.type
_entity.pdbx_description
1 polymer ?
#
loop_
_entity_poly.entity_id
_entity_poly.type
_entity_poly.pdbx_seq_one_letter_code
_entity_poly.pdbx_strand_id
1 'polypeptide(L)'
;VVGTIKNINLTDEVTKESYYFSYRQQAPSEGFLVLKTQLPPDSLVGAVRDAVLRVDPLQPVHNIKTLDQRIAISMEGRRAPMVLILIFALVALVLSIIGIYGVLSHMVQQRTSEIGVRMAIGANAADVQRLVLGQGARIVGYGLGLGIIGALTLSWFMQSQLFGVSSADPLTLMVVTT
;
A
#
# COMPACT_ATOMS: atom_id res chain seq x y z
N VAL A 1 -29.98 -11.46 23.36
CA VAL A 1 -28.70 -10.88 22.92
C VAL A 1 -28.24 -11.70 21.72
N VAL A 2 -28.46 -11.18 20.51
CA VAL A 2 -28.08 -11.89 19.27
C VAL A 2 -26.63 -11.55 18.96
N GLY A 3 -25.85 -12.56 18.60
CA GLY A 3 -24.43 -12.44 18.29
C GLY A 3 -24.15 -11.43 17.18
N THR A 4 -22.98 -10.81 17.28
CA THR A 4 -22.41 -9.76 16.43
C THR A 4 -22.70 -9.93 14.94
N ILE A 5 -23.33 -8.92 14.32
CA ILE A 5 -23.60 -8.88 12.88
C ILE A 5 -22.68 -7.83 12.25
N LYS A 6 -21.89 -8.23 11.25
CA LYS A 6 -21.04 -7.32 10.47
C LYS A 6 -21.94 -6.35 9.68
N ASN A 7 -21.84 -5.05 9.96
CA ASN A 7 -22.72 -4.04 9.38
C ASN A 7 -21.92 -3.05 8.51
N ILE A 8 -22.24 -3.05 7.22
CA ILE A 8 -21.90 -2.07 6.16
C ILE A 8 -20.40 -1.90 5.78
N ASN A 9 -19.44 -1.93 6.70
CA ASN A 9 -18.01 -1.82 6.39
C ASN A 9 -17.24 -3.09 6.77
N LEU A 10 -16.38 -3.59 5.86
CA LEU A 10 -15.57 -4.79 6.11
C LEU A 10 -14.41 -4.56 7.11
N THR A 11 -14.16 -3.31 7.51
CA THR A 11 -12.95 -2.93 8.28
C THR A 11 -13.25 -2.22 9.61
N ASP A 12 -14.49 -1.83 9.87
CA ASP A 12 -14.81 -1.19 11.15
C ASP A 12 -15.00 -2.27 12.23
N GLU A 13 -14.30 -2.10 13.36
CA GLU A 13 -14.60 -2.85 14.59
C GLU A 13 -16.05 -2.58 14.97
N VAL A 14 -16.82 -3.67 15.08
CA VAL A 14 -18.24 -3.65 15.40
C VAL A 14 -18.45 -2.95 16.73
N THR A 15 -18.74 -1.66 16.68
CA THR A 15 -18.97 -0.84 17.86
C THR A 15 -20.42 -0.39 17.88
N LYS A 16 -21.15 -1.09 18.76
CA LYS A 16 -22.37 -0.74 19.50
C LYS A 16 -23.72 -0.69 18.76
N GLU A 17 -24.56 -1.61 19.22
CA GLU A 17 -26.03 -1.55 19.24
C GLU A 17 -26.74 -1.47 17.88
N SER A 18 -26.59 -2.52 17.10
CA SER A 18 -27.47 -2.78 15.95
C SER A 18 -28.81 -3.34 16.43
N TYR A 19 -29.85 -2.51 16.39
CA TYR A 19 -31.23 -2.93 16.60
C TYR A 19 -31.72 -3.70 15.37
N TYR A 20 -32.22 -4.92 15.57
CA TYR A 20 -32.86 -5.69 14.51
C TYR A 20 -34.32 -5.25 14.40
N PHE A 21 -34.66 -4.63 13.28
CA PHE A 21 -36.05 -4.33 12.93
C PHE A 21 -36.60 -5.44 12.04
N SER A 22 -37.80 -5.94 12.38
CA SER A 22 -38.48 -6.94 11.54
C SER A 22 -38.87 -6.29 10.21
N TYR A 23 -38.66 -7.00 9.10
CA TYR A 23 -39.00 -6.53 7.73
C TYR A 23 -40.47 -6.07 7.61
N ARG A 24 -41.37 -6.65 8.41
CA ARG A 24 -42.79 -6.25 8.46
C ARG A 24 -43.06 -4.98 9.26
N GLN A 25 -42.17 -4.62 10.18
CA GLN A 25 -42.27 -3.42 11.02
C GLN A 25 -41.57 -2.23 10.37
N GLN A 26 -40.46 -2.47 9.67
CA GLN A 26 -39.72 -1.44 8.96
C GLN A 26 -39.17 -2.04 7.66
N ALA A 27 -39.95 -1.92 6.58
CA ALA A 27 -39.45 -2.24 5.26
C ALA A 27 -38.27 -1.28 4.96
N PRO A 28 -37.10 -1.79 4.54
CA PRO A 28 -35.98 -0.94 4.18
C PRO A 28 -36.44 0.04 3.10
N SER A 29 -36.21 1.33 3.32
CA SER A 29 -36.52 2.37 2.32
C SER A 29 -35.63 2.25 1.08
N GLU A 30 -34.53 1.50 1.18
CA GLU A 30 -33.54 1.31 0.12
C GLU A 30 -33.37 -0.19 -0.20
N GLY A 31 -33.55 -0.55 -1.47
CA GLY A 31 -33.25 -1.87 -2.01
C GLY A 31 -32.03 -1.78 -2.92
N PHE A 32 -31.12 -2.75 -2.80
CA PHE A 32 -29.95 -2.86 -3.67
C PHE A 32 -30.14 -4.03 -4.63
N LEU A 33 -30.04 -3.76 -5.93
CA LEU A 33 -30.02 -4.78 -6.98
C LEU A 33 -28.58 -4.94 -7.48
N VAL A 34 -28.01 -6.14 -7.33
CA VAL A 34 -26.68 -6.47 -7.85
C VAL A 34 -26.84 -7.36 -9.07
N LEU A 35 -26.28 -6.92 -10.19
CA LEU A 35 -26.34 -7.63 -11.46
C LEU A 35 -24.93 -8.04 -11.86
N LYS A 36 -24.74 -9.34 -12.09
CA LYS A 36 -23.50 -9.87 -12.67
C LYS A 36 -23.68 -9.98 -14.17
N THR A 37 -22.80 -9.34 -14.93
CA THR A 37 -22.86 -9.30 -16.39
C THR A 37 -21.47 -9.47 -17.00
N GLN A 38 -21.40 -9.97 -18.23
CA GLN A 38 -20.19 -10.05 -19.05
C GLN A 38 -20.06 -8.87 -20.02
N LEU A 39 -21.12 -8.06 -20.18
CA LEU A 39 -21.12 -6.86 -21.03
C LEU A 39 -20.64 -5.63 -20.25
N PRO A 40 -20.17 -4.56 -20.93
CA PRO A 40 -19.82 -3.30 -20.29
C PRO A 40 -20.97 -2.81 -19.38
N PRO A 41 -20.74 -2.62 -18.07
CA PRO A 41 -21.80 -2.27 -17.12
C PRO A 41 -22.60 -1.03 -17.52
N ASP A 42 -21.91 -0.03 -18.09
CA ASP A 42 -22.49 1.24 -18.55
C ASP A 42 -23.54 1.03 -19.66
N SER A 43 -23.36 0.00 -20.49
CA SER A 43 -24.30 -0.33 -21.58
C SER A 43 -25.60 -0.96 -21.09
N LEU A 44 -25.60 -1.55 -19.89
CA LEU A 44 -26.75 -2.21 -19.29
C LEU A 44 -27.59 -1.30 -18.40
N VAL A 45 -27.06 -0.13 -18.02
CA VAL A 45 -27.74 0.82 -17.14
C VAL A 45 -29.11 1.22 -17.67
N GLY A 46 -29.21 1.56 -18.97
CA GLY A 46 -30.46 1.94 -19.61
C GLY A 46 -31.49 0.81 -19.61
N ALA A 47 -31.09 -0.38 -20.05
CA ALA A 47 -31.98 -1.54 -20.12
C ALA A 47 -32.51 -1.98 -18.74
N VAL A 48 -31.65 -1.94 -17.71
CA VAL A 48 -32.02 -2.27 -16.34
C VAL A 48 -32.96 -1.20 -15.77
N ARG A 49 -32.66 0.09 -16.00
CA ARG A 49 -33.53 1.18 -15.58
C ARG A 49 -34.92 1.05 -16.18
N ASP A 50 -35.02 0.78 -17.48
CA ASP A 50 -36.31 0.61 -18.16
C ASP A 50 -37.07 -0.62 -17.65
N ALA A 51 -36.36 -1.73 -17.36
CA ALA A 51 -36.98 -2.91 -16.76
C ALA A 51 -37.54 -2.64 -15.35
N VAL A 52 -36.83 -1.86 -14.53
CA VAL A 52 -37.30 -1.45 -13.18
C VAL A 52 -38.51 -0.52 -13.28
N LEU A 53 -38.46 0.48 -14.17
CA LEU A 53 -39.56 1.44 -14.37
C LEU A 53 -40.83 0.78 -14.94
N ARG A 54 -40.72 -0.36 -15.63
CA ARG A 54 -41.89 -1.16 -16.07
C ARG A 54 -42.59 -1.87 -14.92
N VAL A 55 -41.86 -2.25 -13.87
CA VAL A 55 -42.42 -2.91 -12.68
C VAL A 55 -43.01 -1.87 -11.73
N ASP A 56 -42.27 -0.77 -11.50
CA ASP A 56 -42.71 0.35 -10.68
C ASP A 56 -42.22 1.69 -11.26
N PRO A 57 -43.10 2.47 -11.89
CA PRO A 57 -42.75 3.78 -12.47
C PRO A 57 -42.37 4.85 -11.44
N LEU A 58 -42.76 4.67 -10.17
CA LEU A 58 -42.50 5.64 -9.10
C LEU A 58 -41.17 5.37 -8.39
N GLN A 59 -40.48 4.26 -8.69
CA GLN A 59 -39.23 3.90 -8.05
C GLN A 59 -38.04 4.68 -8.65
N PRO A 60 -37.38 5.56 -7.89
CA PRO A 60 -36.22 6.29 -8.37
C PRO A 60 -34.99 5.36 -8.41
N VAL A 61 -34.49 5.08 -9.62
CA VAL A 61 -33.21 4.36 -9.80
C VAL A 61 -32.06 5.35 -9.57
N HIS A 62 -31.53 5.35 -8.36
CA HIS A 62 -30.41 6.16 -7.93
C HIS A 62 -29.15 5.31 -7.63
N ASN A 63 -27.98 5.95 -7.62
CA ASN A 63 -26.70 5.36 -7.18
C ASN A 63 -26.22 4.16 -8.02
N ILE A 64 -26.38 4.26 -9.34
CA ILE A 64 -25.86 3.28 -10.30
C ILE A 64 -24.34 3.42 -10.32
N LYS A 65 -23.63 2.43 -9.75
CA LYS A 65 -22.17 2.38 -9.74
C LYS A 65 -21.73 0.97 -10.09
N THR A 66 -20.66 0.87 -10.88
CA THR A 66 -19.99 -0.42 -11.06
C THR A 66 -19.36 -0.87 -9.76
N LEU A 67 -19.13 -2.18 -9.61
CA LEU A 67 -18.40 -2.71 -8.46
C LEU A 67 -17.01 -2.06 -8.35
N ASP A 68 -16.35 -1.81 -9.48
CA ASP A 68 -15.05 -1.13 -9.52
C ASP A 68 -15.10 0.30 -8.98
N GLN A 69 -16.12 1.08 -9.36
CA GLN A 69 -16.32 2.42 -8.82
C GLN A 69 -16.61 2.39 -7.32
N ARG A 70 -17.37 1.38 -6.85
CA ARG A 70 -17.69 1.23 -5.43
C ARG A 70 -16.47 0.83 -4.60
N ILE A 71 -15.58 0.02 -5.18
CA ILE A 71 -14.26 -0.31 -4.61
C ILE A 71 -13.34 0.92 -4.64
N ALA A 72 -13.37 1.72 -5.70
CA ALA A 72 -12.56 2.94 -5.79
C ALA A 72 -12.93 3.94 -4.70
N ILE A 73 -14.22 4.16 -4.46
CA ILE A 73 -14.74 5.06 -3.42
C ILE A 73 -14.41 4.55 -2.01
N SER A 74 -14.49 3.24 -1.77
CA SER A 74 -14.08 2.67 -0.47
C SER A 74 -12.58 2.79 -0.22
N MET A 75 -11.78 2.95 -1.28
CA MET A 75 -10.33 3.18 -1.22
C MET A 75 -9.95 4.67 -1.09
N GLU A 76 -10.85 5.62 -1.34
CA GLU A 76 -10.55 7.07 -1.32
C GLU A 76 -10.01 7.54 0.04
N GLY A 77 -10.56 7.05 1.15
CA GLY A 77 -10.08 7.37 2.50
C GLY A 77 -8.69 6.79 2.84
N ARG A 78 -8.21 5.79 2.09
CA ARG A 78 -6.95 5.07 2.37
C ARG A 78 -5.80 5.47 1.46
N ARG A 79 -6.08 6.02 0.28
CA ARG A 79 -5.06 6.42 -0.70
C ARG A 79 -4.29 7.67 -0.30
N ALA A 80 -4.96 8.66 0.28
CA ALA A 80 -4.32 9.92 0.69
C ALA A 80 -3.12 9.73 1.64
N PRO A 81 -3.22 8.98 2.76
CA PRO A 81 -2.06 8.75 3.63
C PRO A 81 -0.97 7.89 2.98
N MET A 82 -1.32 6.92 2.13
CA MET A 82 -0.34 6.11 1.40
C MET A 82 0.54 6.97 0.48
N VAL A 83 -0.06 7.90 -0.26
CA VAL A 83 0.69 8.80 -1.15
C VAL A 83 1.61 9.71 -0.34
N LEU A 84 1.16 10.22 0.80
CA LEU A 84 1.98 11.06 1.67
C LEU A 84 3.19 10.28 2.23
N ILE A 85 2.98 9.05 2.69
CA ILE A 85 4.06 8.16 3.16
C ILE A 85 5.05 7.88 2.02
N LEU A 86 4.57 7.63 0.81
CA LEU A 86 5.42 7.40 -0.35
C LEU A 86 6.31 8.63 -0.63
N ILE A 87 5.74 9.83 -0.59
CA ILE A 87 6.51 11.08 -0.78
C ILE A 87 7.57 11.22 0.34
N PHE A 88 7.21 10.99 1.59
CA PHE A 88 8.18 11.02 2.70
C PHE A 88 9.28 9.97 2.54
N ALA A 89 8.95 8.77 2.09
CA ALA A 89 9.93 7.72 1.82
C ALA A 89 10.91 8.13 0.72
N LEU A 90 10.44 8.78 -0.34
CA LEU A 90 11.31 9.32 -1.40
C LEU A 90 12.24 10.41 -0.88
N VAL A 91 11.73 11.35 -0.07
CA VAL A 91 12.56 12.40 0.53
C VAL A 91 13.61 11.80 1.47
N ALA A 92 13.22 10.84 2.31
CA ALA A 92 14.13 10.14 3.20
C ALA A 92 15.22 9.37 2.41
N LEU A 93 14.85 8.76 1.28
CA LEU A 93 15.79 8.08 0.39
C LEU A 93 16.81 9.06 -0.19
N VAL A 94 16.37 10.21 -0.70
CA VAL A 94 17.26 11.26 -1.22
C VAL A 94 18.22 11.77 -0.14
N LEU A 95 17.70 12.06 1.06
CA LEU A 95 18.52 12.47 2.20
C LEU A 95 19.54 11.40 2.59
N SER A 96 19.15 10.13 2.56
CA SER A 96 20.04 8.99 2.83
C SER A 96 21.17 8.91 1.80
N ILE A 97 20.87 9.05 0.51
CA ILE A 97 21.88 9.08 -0.56
C ILE A 97 22.89 10.21 -0.33
N ILE A 98 22.40 11.41 0.00
CA ILE A 98 23.25 12.57 0.28
C ILE A 98 24.13 12.31 1.51
N GLY A 99 23.57 11.74 2.58
CA GLY A 99 24.32 11.38 3.79
C GLY A 99 25.40 10.34 3.54
N ILE A 100 25.08 9.28 2.79
CA ILE A 100 26.04 8.23 2.41
C ILE A 100 27.17 8.82 1.56
N TYR A 101 26.85 9.69 0.59
CA TYR A 101 27.85 10.41 -0.19
C TYR A 101 28.77 11.26 0.71
N GLY A 102 28.20 12.01 1.66
CA GLY A 102 28.97 12.80 2.60
C GLY A 102 29.94 11.97 3.44
N VAL A 103 29.46 10.87 4.02
CA VAL A 103 30.28 9.94 4.83
C VAL A 103 31.38 9.29 3.97
N LEU A 104 31.04 8.85 2.76
CA LEU A 104 32.01 8.23 1.85
C LEU A 104 33.08 9.24 1.39
N SER A 105 32.67 10.46 1.01
CA SER A 105 33.59 11.54 0.63
C SER A 105 34.54 11.87 1.77
N HIS A 106 34.05 11.90 3.01
CA HIS A 106 34.88 12.19 4.17
C HIS A 106 35.89 11.07 4.46
N MET A 107 35.48 9.80 4.34
CA MET A 107 36.39 8.66 4.48
C MET A 107 37.47 8.65 3.38
N VAL A 108 37.12 8.99 2.15
CA VAL A 108 38.08 9.09 1.04
C VAL A 108 39.06 10.23 1.28
N GLN A 109 38.60 11.41 1.69
CA GLN A 109 39.47 12.54 2.03
C GLN A 109 40.48 12.19 3.13
N GLN A 110 40.04 11.51 4.19
CA GLN A 110 40.94 11.06 5.27
C GLN A 110 41.98 10.03 4.80
N ARG A 111 41.66 9.22 3.78
CA ARG A 111 42.56 8.21 3.20
C ARG A 111 43.33 8.69 1.97
N THR A 112 43.16 9.94 1.56
CA THR A 112 43.76 10.46 0.32
C THR A 112 45.29 10.48 0.39
N SER A 113 45.88 10.70 1.57
CA SER A 113 47.35 10.65 1.72
C SER A 113 47.91 9.24 1.51
N GLU A 114 47.29 8.21 2.09
CA GLU A 114 47.68 6.81 1.91
C GLU A 114 47.49 6.35 0.45
N ILE A 115 46.39 6.77 -0.17
CA ILE A 115 46.08 6.50 -1.58
C ILE A 115 47.14 7.16 -2.47
N GLY A 116 47.52 8.41 -2.18
CA GLY A 116 48.56 9.14 -2.92
C GLY A 116 49.93 8.46 -2.84
N VAL A 117 50.31 7.97 -1.66
CA VAL A 117 51.55 7.20 -1.49
C VAL A 117 51.50 5.88 -2.25
N ARG A 118 50.38 5.14 -2.22
CA ARG A 118 50.23 3.91 -3.02
C ARG A 118 50.30 4.16 -4.53
N MET A 119 49.66 5.23 -5.01
CA MET A 119 49.72 5.66 -6.41
C MET A 119 51.14 6.02 -6.84
N ALA A 120 51.91 6.70 -5.98
CA ALA A 120 53.31 7.06 -6.25
C ALA A 120 54.24 5.82 -6.36
N ILE A 121 53.87 4.70 -5.73
CA ILE A 121 54.61 3.42 -5.83
C ILE A 121 54.11 2.57 -7.03
N GLY A 122 53.19 3.11 -7.84
CA GLY A 122 52.72 2.48 -9.09
C GLY A 122 51.40 1.70 -8.97
N ALA A 123 50.63 1.87 -7.90
CA ALA A 123 49.32 1.24 -7.78
C ALA A 123 48.33 1.77 -8.83
N ASN A 124 47.48 0.88 -9.36
CA ASN A 124 46.48 1.22 -10.36
C ASN A 124 45.27 1.94 -9.72
N ALA A 125 44.81 3.02 -10.35
CA ALA A 125 43.62 3.78 -9.90
C ALA A 125 42.35 2.91 -9.82
N ALA A 126 42.24 1.89 -10.67
CA ALA A 126 41.12 0.94 -10.65
C ALA A 126 41.05 0.13 -9.33
N ASP A 127 42.19 -0.22 -8.74
CA ASP A 127 42.24 -1.00 -7.50
C ASP A 127 41.77 -0.16 -6.31
N VAL A 128 42.11 1.14 -6.31
CA VAL A 128 41.64 2.10 -5.31
C VAL A 128 40.14 2.32 -5.42
N GLN A 129 39.62 2.53 -6.64
CA GLN A 129 38.18 2.68 -6.87
C GLN A 129 37.40 1.46 -6.41
N ARG A 130 37.88 0.25 -6.74
CA ARG A 130 37.25 -1.01 -6.32
C ARG A 130 37.26 -1.17 -4.79
N LEU A 131 38.33 -0.76 -4.12
CA LEU A 131 38.42 -0.80 -2.66
C LEU A 131 37.41 0.16 -2.00
N VAL A 132 37.30 1.39 -2.49
CA VAL A 132 36.35 2.40 -1.97
C VAL A 132 34.90 2.00 -2.24
N LEU A 133 34.59 1.57 -3.46
CA LEU A 133 33.25 1.08 -3.83
C LEU A 133 32.87 -0.16 -3.01
N GLY A 134 33.81 -1.08 -2.77
CA GLY A 134 33.58 -2.25 -1.94
C GLY A 134 33.29 -1.91 -0.46
N GLN A 135 33.95 -0.90 0.09
CA GLN A 135 33.67 -0.39 1.44
C GLN A 135 32.29 0.28 1.50
N GLY A 136 31.95 1.12 0.52
CA GLY A 136 30.63 1.74 0.41
C GLY A 136 29.53 0.69 0.26
N ALA A 137 29.72 -0.31 -0.61
CA ALA A 137 28.77 -1.38 -0.84
C ALA A 137 28.49 -2.22 0.43
N ARG A 138 29.49 -2.44 1.29
CA ARG A 138 29.28 -3.12 2.58
C ARG A 138 28.40 -2.31 3.53
N ILE A 139 28.65 -1.00 3.67
CA ILE A 139 27.83 -0.13 4.53
C ILE A 139 26.38 -0.10 4.05
N VAL A 140 26.19 0.06 2.73
CA VAL A 140 24.87 0.01 2.10
C VAL A 140 24.21 -1.35 2.32
N GLY A 141 24.96 -2.45 2.17
CA GLY A 141 24.47 -3.80 2.40
C GLY A 141 23.99 -4.05 3.83
N TYR A 142 24.73 -3.58 4.85
CA TYR A 142 24.29 -3.65 6.23
C TYR A 142 23.05 -2.79 6.50
N GLY A 143 23.01 -1.57 5.95
CA GLY A 143 21.85 -0.69 6.06
C GLY A 143 20.59 -1.31 5.44
N LEU A 144 20.71 -1.89 4.24
CA LEU A 144 19.63 -2.61 3.56
C LEU A 144 19.18 -3.84 4.36
N GLY A 145 20.12 -4.66 4.84
CA GLY A 145 19.81 -5.85 5.63
C GLY A 145 19.03 -5.51 6.91
N LEU A 146 19.51 -4.52 7.66
CA LEU A 146 18.82 -4.05 8.87
C LEU A 146 17.46 -3.41 8.56
N GLY A 147 17.37 -2.64 7.47
CA GLY A 147 16.12 -2.05 7.01
C GLY A 147 15.06 -3.09 6.64
N ILE A 148 15.45 -4.14 5.91
CA ILE A 148 14.56 -5.25 5.53
C ILE A 148 14.07 -5.98 6.77
N ILE A 149 14.98 -6.32 7.70
CA ILE A 149 14.61 -6.97 8.96
C ILE A 149 13.61 -6.09 9.74
N GLY A 150 13.88 -4.79 9.86
CA GLY A 150 12.98 -3.84 10.52
C GLY A 150 11.61 -3.73 9.84
N ALA A 151 11.58 -3.71 8.51
CA ALA A 151 10.33 -3.66 7.75
C ALA A 151 9.49 -4.94 7.96
N LEU A 152 10.13 -6.11 7.95
CA LEU A 152 9.47 -7.40 8.17
C LEU A 152 8.93 -7.52 9.61
N THR A 153 9.72 -7.13 10.61
CA THR A 153 9.28 -7.19 12.02
C THR A 153 8.14 -6.24 12.30
N LEU A 154 8.18 -5.03 11.75
CA LEU A 154 7.08 -4.06 11.88
C LEU A 154 5.82 -4.56 11.17
N SER A 155 5.96 -5.12 9.96
CA SER A 155 4.84 -5.71 9.22
C SER A 155 4.18 -6.85 10.00
N TRP A 156 5.00 -7.73 10.59
CA TRP A 156 4.52 -8.82 11.43
C TRP A 156 3.86 -8.32 12.73
N PHE A 157 4.42 -7.29 13.36
CA PHE A 157 3.84 -6.67 14.55
C PHE A 157 2.49 -6.03 14.27
N MET A 158 2.34 -5.31 13.14
CA MET A 158 1.05 -4.74 12.73
C MET A 158 0.00 -5.81 12.41
N GLN A 159 0.41 -6.96 11.86
CA GLN A 159 -0.48 -8.11 11.66
C GLN A 159 -0.98 -8.69 12.99
N SER A 160 -0.16 -8.69 14.05
CA SER A 160 -0.59 -9.18 15.37
C SER A 160 -1.65 -8.30 16.05
N GLN A 161 -1.71 -7.01 15.68
CA GLN A 161 -2.69 -6.04 16.18
C GLN A 161 -3.99 -6.05 15.34
N LEU A 162 -3.93 -6.46 14.07
CA LEU A 162 -5.10 -6.65 13.22
C LEU A 162 -5.55 -8.12 13.25
N PHE A 163 -6.56 -8.43 14.05
CA PHE A 163 -7.22 -9.74 14.02
C PHE A 163 -7.59 -10.16 12.58
N GLY A 164 -6.91 -11.21 12.07
CA GLY A 164 -7.43 -12.06 10.99
C GLY A 164 -6.97 -11.82 9.55
N VAL A 165 -5.86 -11.12 9.26
CA VAL A 165 -5.32 -11.06 7.88
C VAL A 165 -3.95 -11.70 7.80
N SER A 166 -3.97 -13.02 7.56
CA SER A 166 -2.80 -13.75 7.05
C SER A 166 -2.59 -13.37 5.59
N SER A 167 -1.61 -12.52 5.32
CA SER A 167 -1.06 -12.31 3.97
C SER A 167 0.40 -11.90 4.09
N ALA A 168 1.19 -12.71 4.80
CA ALA A 168 2.61 -12.82 4.55
C ALA A 168 2.81 -13.68 3.28
N ASP A 169 2.27 -13.21 2.14
CA ASP A 169 2.46 -13.89 0.87
C ASP A 169 3.75 -13.35 0.22
N PRO A 170 4.84 -14.13 0.18
CA PRO A 170 6.15 -13.70 -0.32
C PRO A 170 6.10 -13.19 -1.76
N LEU A 171 5.08 -13.59 -2.53
CA LEU A 171 4.87 -13.18 -3.92
C LEU A 171 4.55 -11.68 -4.05
N THR A 172 3.85 -11.08 -3.08
CA THR A 172 3.50 -9.64 -3.13
C THR A 172 4.73 -8.77 -2.89
N LEU A 173 5.65 -9.24 -2.03
CA LEU A 173 6.93 -8.56 -1.77
C LEU A 173 7.87 -8.64 -2.98
N MET A 174 7.86 -9.72 -3.76
CA MET A 174 8.67 -9.79 -4.98
C MET A 174 8.18 -8.83 -6.09
N VAL A 175 6.87 -8.68 -6.27
CA VAL A 175 6.30 -7.87 -7.38
C VAL A 175 6.48 -6.37 -7.18
N VAL A 176 6.55 -5.88 -5.93
CA VAL A 176 6.72 -4.43 -5.65
C VAL A 176 8.18 -3.99 -5.69
N THR A 177 9.14 -4.93 -5.72
CA THR A 177 10.58 -4.63 -5.66
C THR A 177 11.28 -4.63 -7.03
N THR A 178 10.51 -4.76 -8.13
CA THR A 178 10.97 -4.64 -9.53
C THR A 178 10.27 -3.49 -10.23
#